data_AF-A0A953VNK4-F1
#
_entry.id   AF-A0A953VNK4-F1
#
_cell.length_a   1.000
_cell.length_b   1.000
_cell.length_c   1.000
_cell.angle_alpha   90.00
_cell.angle_beta   90.00
_cell.angle_gamma   90.00
#
_symmetry.space_group_name_H-M   'P 1'
#
loop_
_entity.id
_entity.type
_entity.pdbx_description
1 polymer ?
#
loop_
_entity_poly.entity_id
_entity_poly.type
_entity_poly.pdbx_seq_one_letter_code
_entity_poly.pdbx_strand_id
1 'polypeptide(L)'
;MAVITNQEIIGRRAGTAKRRNRRPARTGETGVNTHLRVPYISRKIPPYDLLDEENLIKIETAADRILAEIGIEFRDDAETVKMFRTAGGMVTPLSDSTCNIRFEPGMIREILKTAPARFTQHARNPANSVEIGGDAMVFAPAYGSPFVMDLDQGRRYGTIEDFRNFVKLAQSSPWLHHSGGTICEPTDIAVNKRHLDMVYAHMRYSDRPFLGSITAPERAEDSIEMCRILFGADFVDQNCVIMGNFNSTSPLVLDGVTTRGIRAYAGAGQGSIHLPFLLGGAVSPVTMAGSVAQSMAESMVSCALTQLVRPSAPAIFAAFLSSMSLRSGSPTFGTPEPALGSLVIGQLARRLNLPLRNAGNFATSKLPDAQAMQQATMSMLSAVQSGANYILHSAGFLDGLLSMSYEKFMLDQDMCGALHSYLAGFQVNDDTLGVDSLAEKGPGEHLFGTRHTLRHYETAFWDSGLNDDQPYESWLEQGGLNAYDRANARWKSSLAAYQAPPIDSARDEALLDFIAAKKAGMPDAWY
;
A
#
# COMPACT_ATOMS: atom_id res chain seq x y z
N MET A 1 -13.10 59.65 42.17
CA MET A 1 -12.27 59.90 43.37
C MET A 1 -10.89 59.33 43.07
N ALA A 2 -9.88 60.21 43.06
CA ALA A 2 -8.43 59.97 42.93
C ALA A 2 -7.88 59.26 41.67
N VAL A 3 -7.47 60.11 40.73
CA VAL A 3 -6.37 59.93 39.76
C VAL A 3 -5.04 59.96 40.51
N ILE A 4 -4.10 59.04 40.25
CA ILE A 4 -2.66 59.30 40.35
C ILE A 4 -1.92 58.52 39.25
N THR A 5 -1.42 59.28 38.28
CA THR A 5 -0.35 58.99 37.32
C THR A 5 1.01 58.92 38.01
N ASN A 6 1.97 58.13 37.50
CA ASN A 6 3.39 58.47 37.69
C ASN A 6 4.25 58.04 36.49
N GLN A 7 4.84 59.05 35.86
CA GLN A 7 5.94 58.98 34.90
C GLN A 7 7.28 58.75 35.61
N GLU A 8 8.20 58.15 34.86
CA GLU A 8 9.66 58.36 34.83
C GLU A 8 10.48 58.34 36.14
N ILE A 9 11.32 57.30 36.27
CA ILE A 9 12.67 57.46 36.81
C ILE A 9 13.67 56.81 35.84
N ILE A 10 14.46 57.67 35.21
CA ILE A 10 15.63 57.36 34.38
C ILE A 10 16.80 56.99 35.29
N GLY A 11 17.29 55.75 35.17
CA GLY A 11 18.53 55.29 35.81
C GLY A 11 19.52 54.78 34.76
N ARG A 12 20.46 55.65 34.33
CA ARG A 12 21.59 55.27 33.48
C ARG A 12 22.51 54.29 34.22
N ARG A 13 22.70 53.09 33.69
CA ARG A 13 23.91 52.28 33.91
C ARG A 13 24.48 51.85 32.56
N ALA A 14 25.61 52.46 32.21
CA ALA A 14 26.46 52.02 31.12
C ALA A 14 27.15 50.71 31.53
N GLY A 15 26.99 49.67 30.71
CA GLY A 15 27.60 48.36 30.90
C GLY A 15 27.89 47.72 29.54
N THR A 16 29.10 47.97 29.04
CA THR A 16 29.85 47.21 28.03
C THR A 16 29.09 46.13 27.25
N ALA A 17 28.69 46.44 26.01
CA ALA A 17 28.18 45.48 25.05
C ALA A 17 29.31 44.54 24.58
N LYS A 18 29.40 43.36 25.21
CA LYS A 18 30.11 42.22 24.63
C LYS A 18 29.33 41.76 23.39
N ARG A 19 29.94 41.91 22.22
CA ARG A 19 29.45 41.49 20.91
C ARG A 19 29.26 39.97 20.91
N ARG A 20 28.08 39.50 21.32
CA ARG A 20 27.66 38.11 21.26
C ARG A 20 27.40 37.81 19.78
N ASN A 21 28.26 37.01 19.15
CA ASN A 21 28.04 36.48 17.81
C ASN A 21 26.65 35.83 17.77
N ARG A 22 25.69 36.51 17.12
CA ARG A 22 24.39 35.92 16.78
C ARG A 22 24.68 34.80 15.79
N ARG A 23 24.56 33.56 16.26
CA ARG A 23 24.44 32.38 15.38
C ARG A 23 23.28 32.63 14.40
N PRO A 24 23.35 32.13 13.16
CA PRO A 24 22.20 32.11 12.26
C PRO A 24 21.01 31.49 13.01
N ALA A 25 19.85 32.13 12.93
CA ALA A 25 18.61 31.55 13.44
C ALA A 25 18.37 30.22 12.70
N ARG A 26 18.07 29.16 13.45
CA ARG A 26 17.60 27.91 12.88
C ARG A 26 16.37 28.21 12.03
N THR A 27 16.42 27.89 10.75
CA THR A 27 15.24 27.90 9.88
C THR A 27 14.35 26.74 10.31
N GLY A 28 13.15 27.02 10.81
CA GLY A 28 12.13 26.01 11.13
C GLY A 28 11.47 25.43 9.88
N GLU A 29 12.16 25.45 8.74
CA GLU A 29 11.65 24.84 7.51
C GLU A 29 11.78 23.32 7.64
N THR A 30 10.68 22.62 7.39
CA THR A 30 10.64 21.15 7.37
C THR A 30 11.73 20.61 6.46
N GLY A 31 12.59 19.73 6.95
CA GLY A 31 13.60 19.08 6.13
C GLY A 31 12.96 18.33 4.97
N VAL A 32 13.31 18.70 3.73
CA VAL A 32 13.01 17.89 2.55
C VAL A 32 14.34 17.56 1.91
N ASN A 33 14.79 16.31 2.05
CA ASN A 33 15.91 15.85 1.24
C ASN A 33 15.39 15.66 -0.20
N THR A 34 15.47 16.72 -1.00
CA THR A 34 14.99 16.81 -2.38
C THR A 34 15.75 15.91 -3.36
N HIS A 35 16.76 15.17 -2.90
CA HIS A 35 17.66 14.38 -3.75
C HIS A 35 17.72 12.88 -3.42
N LEU A 36 17.04 12.40 -2.38
CA LEU A 36 16.99 10.98 -2.08
C LEU A 36 15.76 10.33 -2.72
N ARG A 37 15.95 9.75 -3.91
CA ARG A 37 15.12 8.63 -4.35
C ARG A 37 15.33 7.50 -3.36
N VAL A 38 14.27 7.06 -2.69
CA VAL A 38 14.35 5.95 -1.73
C VAL A 38 13.88 4.69 -2.45
N PRO A 39 14.73 3.67 -2.59
CA PRO A 39 14.31 2.40 -3.17
C PRO A 39 13.31 1.71 -2.24
N TYR A 40 12.67 0.65 -2.73
CA TYR A 40 11.90 -0.23 -1.84
C TYR A 40 12.75 -0.72 -0.65
N ILE A 41 12.08 -1.06 0.44
CA ILE A 41 12.75 -1.40 1.70
C ILE A 41 13.28 -2.84 1.64
N SER A 42 14.54 -3.06 2.00
CA SER A 42 15.05 -4.36 2.46
C SER A 42 15.06 -4.35 3.99
N ARG A 43 14.06 -5.02 4.60
CA ARG A 43 13.85 -4.94 6.05
C ARG A 43 15.02 -5.55 6.83
N LYS A 44 15.48 -4.85 7.87
CA LYS A 44 16.56 -5.32 8.77
C LYS A 44 16.07 -5.78 10.13
N ILE A 45 14.75 -5.75 10.35
CA ILE A 45 14.10 -6.36 11.51
C ILE A 45 13.46 -7.71 11.12
N PRO A 46 13.43 -8.69 12.04
CA PRO A 46 12.72 -9.94 11.82
C PRO A 46 11.20 -9.71 11.73
N PRO A 47 10.44 -10.62 11.08
CA PRO A 47 8.99 -10.60 11.22
C PRO A 47 8.63 -11.05 12.65
N TYR A 48 7.42 -10.70 13.08
CA TYR A 48 6.89 -11.13 14.37
C TYR A 48 6.08 -12.41 14.20
N ASP A 49 6.56 -13.49 14.81
CA ASP A 49 5.88 -14.78 14.84
C ASP A 49 4.98 -14.86 16.08
N LEU A 50 3.66 -14.86 15.87
CA LEU A 50 2.66 -14.86 16.94
C LEU A 50 2.33 -16.27 17.45
N LEU A 51 2.18 -17.23 16.53
CA LEU A 51 1.81 -18.61 16.86
C LEU A 51 3.01 -19.56 16.83
N ASP A 52 2.91 -20.62 17.62
CA ASP A 52 3.80 -21.78 17.55
C ASP A 52 3.43 -22.73 16.40
N GLU A 53 4.30 -23.72 16.17
CA GLU A 53 4.14 -24.71 15.10
C GLU A 53 2.84 -25.51 15.21
N GLU A 54 2.45 -25.90 16.43
CA GLU A 54 1.23 -26.69 16.65
C GLU A 54 -0.02 -25.94 16.19
N ASN A 55 -0.14 -24.66 16.53
CA ASN A 55 -1.29 -23.86 16.16
C ASN A 55 -1.29 -23.46 14.68
N LEU A 56 -0.12 -23.28 14.06
CA LEU A 56 -0.02 -23.11 12.61
C LEU A 56 -0.53 -24.35 11.86
N ILE A 57 -0.09 -25.55 12.26
CA ILE A 57 -0.55 -26.81 11.66
C ILE A 57 -2.07 -26.98 11.79
N LYS A 58 -2.67 -26.58 12.92
CA LYS A 58 -4.14 -26.61 13.09
C LYS A 58 -4.86 -25.73 12.06
N ILE A 59 -4.35 -24.52 11.80
CA ILE A 59 -4.91 -23.61 10.81
C ILE A 59 -4.73 -24.17 9.39
N GLU A 60 -3.55 -24.69 9.07
CA GLU A 60 -3.26 -25.30 7.77
C GLU A 60 -4.16 -26.51 7.50
N THR A 61 -4.36 -27.36 8.50
CA THR A 61 -5.26 -28.52 8.46
C THR A 61 -6.71 -28.07 8.29
N ALA A 62 -7.12 -26.99 8.97
CA ALA A 62 -8.46 -26.43 8.80
C ALA A 62 -8.69 -25.88 7.39
N ALA A 63 -7.69 -25.21 6.81
CA ALA A 63 -7.74 -24.76 5.41
C ALA A 63 -7.87 -25.93 4.43
N ASP A 64 -7.09 -27.00 4.61
CA ASP A 64 -7.21 -28.21 3.79
C ASP A 64 -8.56 -28.88 3.94
N ARG A 65 -9.09 -28.93 5.16
CA ARG A 65 -10.41 -29.47 5.44
C ARG A 65 -11.52 -28.66 4.77
N ILE A 66 -11.43 -27.32 4.76
CA ILE A 66 -12.33 -26.45 3.99
C ILE A 66 -12.30 -26.85 2.51
N LEU A 67 -11.11 -27.01 1.92
CA LEU A 67 -10.96 -27.35 0.51
C LEU A 67 -11.45 -28.77 0.17
N ALA A 68 -11.24 -29.74 1.06
CA ALA A 68 -11.59 -31.15 0.84
C ALA A 68 -13.07 -31.46 1.11
N GLU A 69 -13.65 -30.88 2.17
CA GLU A 69 -15.02 -31.17 2.59
C GLU A 69 -16.03 -30.22 1.94
N ILE A 70 -15.68 -28.93 1.82
CA ILE A 70 -16.59 -27.87 1.34
C ILE A 70 -16.30 -27.52 -0.11
N GLY A 71 -15.05 -27.18 -0.44
CA GLY A 71 -14.61 -26.76 -1.77
C GLY A 71 -14.76 -25.26 -2.05
N ILE A 72 -14.49 -24.88 -3.29
CA ILE A 72 -14.63 -23.52 -3.82
C ILE A 72 -15.61 -23.57 -5.01
N GLU A 73 -16.56 -22.64 -5.02
CA GLU A 73 -17.48 -22.45 -6.13
C GLU A 73 -16.83 -21.63 -7.25
N PHE A 74 -16.87 -22.14 -8.47
CA PHE A 74 -16.42 -21.46 -9.69
C PHE A 74 -17.63 -21.13 -10.55
N ARG A 75 -17.75 -19.86 -10.95
CA ARG A 75 -18.87 -19.36 -11.76
C ARG A 75 -18.40 -18.88 -13.13
N ASP A 76 -19.21 -19.14 -14.15
CA ASP A 76 -19.12 -18.58 -15.49
C ASP A 76 -17.77 -18.77 -16.20
N ASP A 77 -16.96 -19.78 -15.84
CA ASP A 77 -15.66 -20.07 -16.47
C ASP A 77 -15.36 -21.58 -16.52
N ALA A 78 -15.95 -22.24 -17.52
CA ALA A 78 -15.77 -23.67 -17.74
C ALA A 78 -14.31 -24.08 -18.03
N GLU A 79 -13.48 -23.17 -18.53
CA GLU A 79 -12.09 -23.46 -18.83
C GLU A 79 -11.26 -23.56 -17.54
N THR A 80 -11.46 -22.64 -16.60
CA THR A 80 -10.87 -22.75 -15.25
C THR A 80 -11.29 -24.04 -14.56
N VAL A 81 -12.58 -24.41 -14.65
CA VAL A 81 -13.07 -25.69 -14.10
C VAL A 81 -12.37 -26.88 -14.75
N LYS A 82 -12.15 -26.85 -16.07
CA LYS A 82 -11.42 -27.89 -16.81
C LYS A 82 -9.95 -27.99 -16.36
N MET A 83 -9.27 -26.87 -16.13
CA MET A 83 -7.90 -26.85 -15.64
C MET A 83 -7.79 -27.53 -14.27
N PHE A 84 -8.64 -27.16 -13.31
CA PHE A 84 -8.66 -27.79 -11.99
C PHE A 84 -9.07 -29.26 -12.03
N ARG A 85 -10.05 -29.63 -12.86
CA ARG A 85 -10.41 -31.04 -13.08
C ARG A 85 -9.22 -31.86 -13.58
N THR A 86 -8.48 -31.32 -14.55
CA THR A 86 -7.28 -31.97 -15.12
C THR A 86 -6.18 -32.13 -14.07
N ALA A 87 -6.05 -31.17 -13.16
CA ALA A 87 -5.13 -31.23 -12.04
C ALA A 87 -5.57 -32.20 -10.92
N GLY A 88 -6.78 -32.77 -10.98
CA GLY A 88 -7.30 -33.73 -9.99
C GLY A 88 -8.43 -33.20 -9.10
N GLY A 89 -8.94 -31.99 -9.35
CA GLY A 89 -10.04 -31.40 -8.60
C GLY A 89 -11.35 -32.15 -8.80
N MET A 90 -12.06 -32.43 -7.71
CA MET A 90 -13.34 -33.11 -7.73
C MET A 90 -14.46 -32.13 -8.05
N VAL A 91 -14.89 -32.12 -9.32
CA VAL A 91 -15.89 -31.17 -9.83
C VAL A 91 -17.31 -31.71 -9.66
N THR A 92 -18.14 -30.95 -8.95
CA THR A 92 -19.59 -31.17 -8.84
C THR A 92 -20.33 -30.01 -9.52
N PRO A 93 -21.05 -30.24 -10.63
CA PRO A 93 -21.90 -29.22 -11.24
C PRO A 93 -23.01 -28.79 -10.27
N LEU A 94 -23.25 -27.48 -10.15
CA LEU A 94 -24.34 -26.89 -9.38
C LEU A 94 -25.42 -26.27 -10.29
N SER A 95 -25.00 -25.73 -11.43
CA SER A 95 -25.87 -25.21 -12.50
C SER A 95 -25.14 -25.31 -13.85
N ASP A 96 -25.75 -24.80 -14.92
CA ASP A 96 -25.14 -24.75 -16.26
C ASP A 96 -23.83 -23.94 -16.31
N SER A 97 -23.68 -22.93 -15.44
CA SER A 97 -22.49 -22.07 -15.40
C SER A 97 -21.74 -22.10 -14.08
N THR A 98 -22.18 -22.91 -13.10
CA THR A 98 -21.56 -22.99 -11.77
C THR A 98 -21.15 -24.40 -11.41
N CYS A 99 -19.93 -24.57 -10.90
CA CYS A 99 -19.42 -25.82 -10.36
C CYS A 99 -18.79 -25.59 -8.99
N ASN A 100 -18.98 -26.51 -8.05
CA ASN A 100 -18.14 -26.60 -6.86
C ASN A 100 -16.96 -27.54 -7.15
N ILE A 101 -15.76 -27.16 -6.73
CA ILE A 101 -14.56 -28.00 -6.84
C ILE A 101 -14.01 -28.23 -5.43
N ARG A 102 -13.90 -29.51 -5.06
CA ARG A 102 -13.19 -29.94 -3.84
C ARG A 102 -11.79 -30.45 -4.20
N PHE A 103 -10.87 -30.28 -3.27
CA PHE A 103 -9.45 -30.58 -3.47
C PHE A 103 -8.94 -31.48 -2.36
N GLU A 104 -8.23 -32.54 -2.72
CA GLU A 104 -7.56 -33.40 -1.73
C GLU A 104 -6.56 -32.59 -0.90
N PRO A 105 -6.39 -32.89 0.40
CA PRO A 105 -5.42 -32.21 1.25
C PRO A 105 -4.02 -32.18 0.62
N GLY A 106 -3.40 -30.99 0.56
CA GLY A 106 -2.08 -30.79 -0.03
C GLY A 106 -2.04 -30.60 -1.55
N MET A 107 -3.11 -30.92 -2.31
CA MET A 107 -3.15 -30.76 -3.77
C MET A 107 -2.82 -29.33 -4.21
N ILE A 108 -3.44 -28.34 -3.58
CA ILE A 108 -3.24 -26.94 -3.93
C ILE A 108 -1.81 -26.48 -3.60
N ARG A 109 -1.24 -26.93 -2.47
CA ARG A 109 0.15 -26.62 -2.12
C ARG A 109 1.14 -27.24 -3.11
N GLU A 110 0.85 -28.42 -3.65
CA GLU A 110 1.68 -29.05 -4.68
C GLU A 110 1.75 -28.19 -5.95
N ILE A 111 0.59 -27.69 -6.42
CA ILE A 111 0.51 -26.80 -7.59
C ILE A 111 1.34 -25.52 -7.36
N LEU A 112 1.25 -24.96 -6.15
CA LEU A 112 1.92 -23.70 -5.78
C LEU A 112 3.44 -23.79 -5.73
N LYS A 113 4.06 -24.99 -5.70
CA LYS A 113 5.53 -25.13 -5.69
C LYS A 113 6.24 -24.50 -6.90
N THR A 114 5.52 -24.30 -8.00
CA THR A 114 6.07 -23.67 -9.21
C THR A 114 6.05 -22.14 -9.17
N ALA A 115 5.34 -21.53 -8.22
CA ALA A 115 5.25 -20.09 -8.06
C ALA A 115 6.57 -19.52 -7.51
N PRO A 116 7.04 -18.36 -8.02
CA PRO A 116 8.29 -17.77 -7.56
C PRO A 116 8.13 -17.14 -6.17
N ALA A 117 9.01 -17.50 -5.24
CA ALA A 117 9.09 -16.89 -3.91
C ALA A 117 9.58 -15.43 -3.92
N ARG A 118 10.20 -15.02 -5.02
CA ARG A 118 10.77 -13.68 -5.23
C ARG A 118 10.78 -13.36 -6.72
N PHE A 119 10.36 -12.17 -7.10
CA PHE A 119 10.43 -11.69 -8.48
C PHE A 119 10.58 -10.16 -8.54
N THR A 120 10.97 -9.63 -9.69
CA THR A 120 11.03 -8.18 -9.95
C THR A 120 9.79 -7.76 -10.71
N GLN A 121 9.14 -6.70 -10.25
CA GLN A 121 8.19 -5.94 -11.06
C GLN A 121 8.93 -4.76 -11.67
N HIS A 122 9.08 -4.79 -12.98
CA HIS A 122 9.85 -3.80 -13.73
C HIS A 122 9.05 -2.51 -13.92
N ALA A 123 9.67 -1.39 -13.59
CA ALA A 123 9.16 -0.07 -13.90
C ALA A 123 9.72 0.43 -15.24
N ARG A 124 9.02 1.34 -15.91
CA ARG A 124 9.51 1.93 -17.18
C ARG A 124 10.82 2.71 -17.00
N ASN A 125 11.04 3.26 -15.82
CA ASN A 125 12.36 3.69 -15.37
C ASN A 125 12.95 2.55 -14.51
N PRO A 126 13.96 1.82 -15.00
CA PRO A 126 14.49 0.64 -14.30
C PRO A 126 14.96 0.93 -12.87
N ALA A 127 15.38 2.16 -12.55
CA ALA A 127 15.79 2.58 -11.21
C ALA A 127 14.65 2.56 -10.17
N ASN A 128 13.40 2.51 -10.62
CA ASN A 128 12.22 2.39 -9.77
C ASN A 128 11.63 0.98 -9.78
N SER A 129 12.28 0.00 -10.42
CA SER A 129 11.80 -1.39 -10.38
C SER A 129 11.80 -1.85 -8.93
N VAL A 130 10.78 -2.62 -8.57
CA VAL A 130 10.63 -3.11 -7.20
C VAL A 130 10.74 -4.62 -7.18
N GLU A 131 11.22 -5.10 -6.06
CA GLU A 131 11.29 -6.53 -5.81
C GLU A 131 10.18 -6.95 -4.87
N ILE A 132 9.58 -8.09 -5.17
CA ILE A 132 8.45 -8.65 -4.42
C ILE A 132 8.86 -10.03 -3.92
N GLY A 133 8.91 -10.18 -2.59
CA GLY A 133 9.27 -11.43 -1.91
C GLY A 133 10.45 -11.25 -0.96
N GLY A 134 10.77 -12.30 -0.19
CA GLY A 134 11.88 -12.29 0.75
C GLY A 134 11.77 -11.20 1.82
N ASP A 135 12.80 -10.36 1.92
CA ASP A 135 12.89 -9.22 2.84
C ASP A 135 12.51 -7.88 2.20
N ALA A 136 12.14 -7.88 0.90
CA ALA A 136 11.68 -6.69 0.21
C ALA A 136 10.28 -6.27 0.67
N MET A 137 10.05 -4.95 0.78
CA MET A 137 8.77 -4.35 1.15
C MET A 137 8.46 -3.12 0.28
N VAL A 138 7.31 -3.16 -0.37
CA VAL A 138 6.82 -2.17 -1.34
C VAL A 138 5.58 -1.49 -0.79
N PHE A 139 5.61 -0.15 -0.68
CA PHE A 139 4.46 0.65 -0.29
C PHE A 139 3.73 1.17 -1.53
N ALA A 140 2.42 0.96 -1.58
CA ALA A 140 1.54 1.40 -2.66
C ALA A 140 0.34 2.20 -2.11
N PRO A 141 -0.15 3.22 -2.84
CA PRO A 141 -1.37 3.95 -2.50
C PRO A 141 -2.60 3.07 -2.22
N ALA A 142 -3.64 3.67 -1.62
CA ALA A 142 -4.95 3.04 -1.54
C ALA A 142 -5.57 2.79 -2.92
N TYR A 143 -6.57 1.91 -2.95
CA TYR A 143 -7.14 1.32 -4.15
C TYR A 143 -8.64 1.09 -3.96
N GLY A 144 -9.47 1.60 -4.88
CA GLY A 144 -10.88 1.24 -5.03
C GLY A 144 -11.89 2.25 -4.50
N SER A 145 -11.46 3.38 -3.94
CA SER A 145 -12.38 4.36 -3.35
C SER A 145 -13.17 5.14 -4.41
N PRO A 146 -14.51 5.09 -4.40
CA PRO A 146 -15.33 5.85 -5.35
C PRO A 146 -15.44 7.33 -5.00
N PHE A 147 -15.20 7.69 -3.74
CA PHE A 147 -15.16 9.06 -3.28
C PHE A 147 -13.74 9.53 -3.07
N VAL A 148 -13.55 10.82 -3.24
CA VAL A 148 -12.36 11.55 -2.82
C VAL A 148 -12.78 12.61 -1.81
N MET A 149 -11.83 13.05 -0.99
CA MET A 149 -12.08 14.17 -0.10
C MET A 149 -10.85 15.01 0.20
N ASP A 150 -11.09 16.30 0.35
CA ASP A 150 -10.12 17.28 0.82
C ASP A 150 -10.79 18.27 1.79
N LEU A 151 -9.99 19.07 2.49
CA LEU A 151 -10.48 20.08 3.44
C LEU A 151 -11.33 21.18 2.77
N ASP A 152 -11.09 21.48 1.49
CA ASP A 152 -11.69 22.64 0.81
C ASP A 152 -13.06 22.31 0.17
N GLN A 153 -13.20 21.11 -0.38
CA GLN A 153 -14.35 20.65 -1.17
C GLN A 153 -15.14 19.55 -0.46
N GLY A 154 -14.63 19.01 0.64
CA GLY A 154 -15.26 17.92 1.37
C GLY A 154 -15.30 16.63 0.54
N ARG A 155 -16.26 15.75 0.85
CA ARG A 155 -16.40 14.44 0.23
C ARG A 155 -17.23 14.52 -1.05
N ARG A 156 -16.68 14.04 -2.16
CA ARG A 156 -17.31 14.04 -3.50
C ARG A 156 -16.90 12.81 -4.28
N TYR A 157 -17.58 12.53 -5.39
CA TYR A 157 -17.15 11.45 -6.28
C TYR A 157 -15.78 11.78 -6.89
N GLY A 158 -14.97 10.73 -7.09
CA GLY A 158 -13.69 10.85 -7.76
C GLY A 158 -13.84 11.16 -9.25
N THR A 159 -12.87 11.88 -9.78
CA THR A 159 -12.75 12.23 -11.20
C THR A 159 -11.42 11.71 -11.77
N ILE A 160 -11.25 11.74 -13.09
CA ILE A 160 -9.94 11.45 -13.69
C ILE A 160 -8.88 12.48 -13.30
N GLU A 161 -9.27 13.71 -12.97
CA GLU A 161 -8.33 14.71 -12.44
C GLU A 161 -7.82 14.30 -11.06
N ASP A 162 -8.70 13.84 -10.18
CA ASP A 162 -8.29 13.33 -8.86
C ASP A 162 -7.37 12.13 -8.99
N PHE A 163 -7.71 11.20 -9.90
CA PHE A 163 -6.86 10.05 -10.20
C PHE A 163 -5.45 10.49 -10.59
N ARG A 164 -5.35 11.44 -11.55
CA ARG A 164 -4.07 12.00 -12.00
C ARG A 164 -3.35 12.70 -10.85
N ASN A 165 -4.05 13.46 -10.01
CA ASN A 165 -3.45 14.13 -8.87
C ASN A 165 -2.85 13.12 -7.89
N PHE A 166 -3.55 12.06 -7.52
CA PHE A 166 -2.99 11.04 -6.63
C PHE A 166 -1.82 10.28 -7.25
N VAL A 167 -1.81 10.04 -8.58
CA VAL A 167 -0.64 9.48 -9.27
C VAL A 167 0.57 10.44 -9.16
N LYS A 168 0.36 11.74 -9.38
CA LYS A 168 1.42 12.76 -9.25
C LYS A 168 1.93 12.87 -7.81
N LEU A 169 1.04 12.82 -6.83
CA LEU A 169 1.40 12.83 -5.41
C LEU A 169 2.13 11.56 -5.00
N ALA A 170 1.73 10.40 -5.53
CA ALA A 170 2.48 9.17 -5.35
C ALA A 170 3.89 9.32 -5.91
N GLN A 171 4.04 9.72 -7.19
CA GLN A 171 5.33 9.96 -7.84
C GLN A 171 6.23 10.94 -7.07
N SER A 172 5.64 11.99 -6.50
CA SER A 172 6.37 13.04 -5.77
C SER A 172 6.82 12.59 -4.37
N SER A 173 6.22 11.53 -3.82
CA SER A 173 6.60 11.05 -2.50
C SER A 173 7.84 10.19 -2.56
N PRO A 174 8.88 10.47 -1.74
CA PRO A 174 10.04 9.60 -1.65
C PRO A 174 9.72 8.25 -0.98
N TRP A 175 8.60 8.13 -0.25
CA TRP A 175 8.32 6.99 0.63
C TRP A 175 7.36 5.96 0.06
N LEU A 176 6.79 6.20 -1.12
CA LEU A 176 6.01 5.21 -1.85
C LEU A 176 6.88 4.61 -2.96
N HIS A 177 6.75 3.31 -3.20
CA HIS A 177 7.60 2.59 -4.16
C HIS A 177 6.83 2.24 -5.44
N HIS A 178 5.51 2.33 -5.39
CA HIS A 178 4.60 1.88 -6.43
C HIS A 178 3.55 2.95 -6.73
N SER A 179 3.12 3.08 -7.98
CA SER A 179 2.17 4.12 -8.39
C SER A 179 0.73 3.84 -7.99
N GLY A 180 0.39 2.58 -7.70
CA GLY A 180 -0.96 2.14 -7.34
C GLY A 180 -1.67 1.42 -8.49
N GLY A 181 -3.01 1.43 -8.45
CA GLY A 181 -3.91 0.90 -9.49
C GLY A 181 -5.14 1.79 -9.57
N THR A 182 -6.32 1.28 -9.22
CA THR A 182 -7.52 2.11 -9.07
C THR A 182 -7.40 3.05 -7.85
N ILE A 183 -6.54 4.07 -7.89
CA ILE A 183 -6.19 4.92 -6.72
C ILE A 183 -7.42 5.69 -6.18
N CYS A 184 -8.34 6.02 -7.09
CA CYS A 184 -9.73 6.35 -6.84
C CYS A 184 -10.54 5.93 -8.09
N GLU A 185 -11.86 5.90 -8.00
CA GLU A 185 -12.72 5.63 -9.16
C GLU A 185 -13.03 6.94 -9.91
N PRO A 186 -12.64 7.10 -11.19
CA PRO A 186 -13.04 8.25 -12.00
C PRO A 186 -14.47 8.08 -12.51
N THR A 187 -15.41 8.75 -11.85
CA THR A 187 -16.86 8.65 -12.15
C THR A 187 -17.31 9.54 -13.30
N ASP A 188 -16.41 10.39 -13.83
CA ASP A 188 -16.60 11.30 -14.95
C ASP A 188 -16.22 10.67 -16.31
N ILE A 189 -15.82 9.39 -16.32
CA ILE A 189 -15.56 8.60 -17.52
C ILE A 189 -16.44 7.34 -17.53
N ALA A 190 -17.00 6.99 -18.69
CA ALA A 190 -17.82 5.80 -18.87
C ALA A 190 -17.13 4.53 -18.31
N VAL A 191 -17.91 3.67 -17.63
CA VAL A 191 -17.47 2.47 -16.90
C VAL A 191 -16.67 1.52 -17.78
N ASN A 192 -17.10 1.35 -19.03
CA ASN A 192 -16.44 0.46 -19.98
C ASN A 192 -15.16 1.02 -20.61
N LYS A 193 -14.82 2.29 -20.37
CA LYS A 193 -13.67 2.98 -20.98
C LYS A 193 -12.63 3.46 -19.99
N ARG A 194 -13.02 3.71 -18.74
CA ARG A 194 -12.16 4.37 -17.73
C ARG A 194 -10.85 3.63 -17.44
N HIS A 195 -10.80 2.31 -17.59
CA HIS A 195 -9.57 1.55 -17.38
C HIS A 195 -8.42 2.01 -18.27
N LEU A 196 -8.73 2.44 -19.50
CA LEU A 196 -7.75 2.95 -20.46
C LEU A 196 -7.10 4.23 -19.93
N ASP A 197 -7.90 5.17 -19.43
CA ASP A 197 -7.39 6.44 -18.87
C ASP A 197 -6.64 6.25 -17.56
N MET A 198 -7.11 5.32 -16.71
CA MET A 198 -6.49 5.00 -15.42
C MET A 198 -5.09 4.39 -15.62
N VAL A 199 -4.98 3.36 -16.47
CA VAL A 199 -3.69 2.73 -16.77
C VAL A 199 -2.75 3.73 -17.44
N TYR A 200 -3.24 4.50 -18.42
CA TYR A 200 -2.45 5.55 -19.06
C TYR A 200 -1.95 6.60 -18.07
N ALA A 201 -2.76 7.01 -17.08
CA ALA A 201 -2.35 7.98 -16.08
C ALA A 201 -1.14 7.49 -15.27
N HIS A 202 -1.08 6.20 -14.90
CA HIS A 202 0.11 5.61 -14.27
C HIS A 202 1.34 5.65 -15.18
N MET A 203 1.17 5.35 -16.47
CA MET A 203 2.27 5.37 -17.44
C MET A 203 2.81 6.78 -17.69
N ARG A 204 1.90 7.76 -17.78
CA ARG A 204 2.22 9.13 -18.17
C ARG A 204 2.72 10.00 -17.03
N TYR A 205 2.10 9.88 -15.84
CA TYR A 205 2.36 10.76 -14.71
C TYR A 205 3.28 10.15 -13.63
N SER A 206 3.67 8.89 -13.80
CA SER A 206 4.60 8.19 -12.92
C SER A 206 5.59 7.38 -13.75
N ASP A 207 6.76 7.10 -13.19
CA ASP A 207 7.74 6.17 -13.73
C ASP A 207 8.02 5.00 -12.79
N ARG A 208 7.10 4.75 -11.86
CA ARG A 208 7.08 3.61 -10.92
C ARG A 208 6.27 2.45 -11.49
N PRO A 209 6.40 1.23 -10.92
CA PRO A 209 5.53 0.13 -11.27
C PRO A 209 4.07 0.44 -10.89
N PHE A 210 3.12 -0.21 -11.56
CA PHE A 210 1.68 0.03 -11.40
C PHE A 210 0.87 -1.27 -11.53
N LEU A 211 -0.38 -1.25 -11.06
CA LEU A 211 -1.36 -2.31 -11.25
C LEU A 211 -2.21 -2.02 -12.47
N GLY A 212 -2.66 -3.08 -13.14
CA GLY A 212 -3.60 -2.99 -14.26
C GLY A 212 -5.05 -3.20 -13.86
N SER A 213 -5.93 -3.12 -14.86
CA SER A 213 -7.36 -3.32 -14.66
C SER A 213 -7.70 -4.79 -14.44
N ILE A 214 -8.70 -5.01 -13.58
CA ILE A 214 -9.23 -6.33 -13.21
C ILE A 214 -10.77 -6.40 -13.30
N THR A 215 -11.41 -5.33 -13.79
CA THR A 215 -12.88 -5.17 -13.73
C THR A 215 -13.63 -5.92 -14.84
N ALA A 216 -12.93 -6.37 -15.88
CA ALA A 216 -13.40 -7.31 -16.88
C ALA A 216 -12.19 -7.98 -17.58
N PRO A 217 -12.33 -9.19 -18.12
CA PRO A 217 -11.23 -9.90 -18.79
C PRO A 217 -10.60 -9.10 -19.94
N GLU A 218 -11.42 -8.48 -20.79
CA GLU A 218 -10.96 -7.65 -21.91
C GLU A 218 -10.20 -6.40 -21.44
N ARG A 219 -10.50 -5.90 -20.22
CA ARG A 219 -9.80 -4.75 -19.63
C ARG A 219 -8.44 -5.16 -19.06
N ALA A 220 -8.31 -6.39 -18.60
CA ALA A 220 -7.02 -6.98 -18.25
C ALA A 220 -6.14 -7.13 -19.50
N GLU A 221 -6.71 -7.66 -20.60
CA GLU A 221 -6.02 -7.77 -21.89
C GLU A 221 -5.59 -6.39 -22.44
N ASP A 222 -6.46 -5.38 -22.38
CA ASP A 222 -6.11 -4.01 -22.76
C ASP A 222 -4.94 -3.47 -21.93
N SER A 223 -4.91 -3.74 -20.62
CA SER A 223 -3.83 -3.29 -19.73
C SER A 223 -2.48 -3.94 -20.11
N ILE A 224 -2.51 -5.22 -20.47
CA ILE A 224 -1.34 -5.97 -20.94
C ILE A 224 -0.87 -5.42 -22.29
N GLU A 225 -1.79 -5.13 -23.21
CA GLU A 225 -1.45 -4.57 -24.53
C GLU A 225 -0.82 -3.18 -24.43
N MET A 226 -1.36 -2.32 -23.56
CA MET A 226 -0.72 -1.03 -23.27
C MET A 226 0.69 -1.21 -22.70
N CYS A 227 0.94 -2.25 -21.91
CA CYS A 227 2.30 -2.57 -21.46
C CYS A 227 3.21 -3.04 -22.59
N ARG A 228 2.70 -3.80 -23.57
CA ARG A 228 3.49 -4.20 -24.75
C ARG A 228 3.91 -2.98 -25.58
N ILE A 229 3.05 -1.98 -25.70
CA ILE A 229 3.39 -0.69 -26.33
C ILE A 229 4.46 0.05 -25.52
N LEU A 230 4.27 0.17 -24.20
CA LEU A 230 5.15 0.95 -23.33
C LEU A 230 6.54 0.32 -23.12
N PHE A 231 6.62 -1.00 -22.96
CA PHE A 231 7.87 -1.70 -22.63
C PHE A 231 8.49 -2.41 -23.83
N GLY A 232 7.70 -2.71 -24.86
CA GLY A 232 8.06 -3.60 -25.96
C GLY A 232 7.58 -5.03 -25.70
N ALA A 233 6.93 -5.66 -26.68
CA ALA A 233 6.29 -6.97 -26.55
C ALA A 233 7.25 -8.07 -26.07
N ASP A 234 8.47 -8.13 -26.62
CA ASP A 234 9.49 -9.12 -26.23
C ASP A 234 9.90 -8.99 -24.76
N PHE A 235 9.99 -7.75 -24.27
CA PHE A 235 10.33 -7.51 -22.87
C PHE A 235 9.19 -7.97 -21.95
N VAL A 236 7.95 -7.66 -22.30
CA VAL A 236 6.76 -8.04 -21.52
C VAL A 236 6.60 -9.56 -21.44
N ASP A 237 6.88 -10.31 -22.52
CA ASP A 237 6.73 -11.78 -22.50
C ASP A 237 7.70 -12.48 -21.52
N GLN A 238 8.83 -11.83 -21.21
CA GLN A 238 9.90 -12.36 -20.36
C GLN A 238 9.93 -11.74 -18.96
N ASN A 239 9.25 -10.61 -18.75
CA ASN A 239 9.36 -9.83 -17.52
C ASN A 239 7.98 -9.39 -17.01
N CYS A 240 7.81 -9.45 -15.69
CA CYS A 240 6.63 -8.89 -15.02
C CYS A 240 6.75 -7.36 -14.98
N VAL A 241 5.86 -6.65 -15.68
CA VAL A 241 5.81 -5.18 -15.70
C VAL A 241 4.52 -4.64 -15.09
N ILE A 242 3.48 -5.47 -15.05
CA ILE A 242 2.16 -5.13 -14.51
C ILE A 242 1.64 -6.26 -13.63
N MET A 243 0.84 -5.90 -12.63
CA MET A 243 0.12 -6.88 -11.81
C MET A 243 -1.37 -6.56 -11.70
N GLY A 244 -2.23 -7.57 -11.55
CA GLY A 244 -3.66 -7.40 -11.25
C GLY A 244 -3.99 -7.78 -9.81
N ASN A 245 -4.81 -7.00 -9.09
CA ASN A 245 -5.33 -7.39 -7.77
C ASN A 245 -6.72 -8.03 -7.91
N PHE A 246 -6.78 -9.35 -7.80
CA PHE A 246 -7.98 -10.16 -7.95
C PHE A 246 -8.52 -10.61 -6.60
N ASN A 247 -9.81 -10.42 -6.39
CA ASN A 247 -10.46 -10.80 -5.15
C ASN A 247 -11.31 -12.05 -5.34
N SER A 248 -11.39 -12.91 -4.32
CA SER A 248 -12.48 -13.88 -4.25
C SER A 248 -13.77 -13.18 -3.82
N THR A 249 -14.90 -13.71 -4.29
CA THR A 249 -16.22 -13.34 -3.77
C THR A 249 -16.49 -14.19 -2.54
N SER A 250 -15.94 -13.79 -1.39
CA SER A 250 -16.08 -14.56 -0.16
C SER A 250 -17.55 -14.63 0.30
N PRO A 251 -17.99 -15.75 0.92
CA PRO A 251 -17.20 -16.95 1.23
C PRO A 251 -17.07 -17.91 0.04
N LEU A 252 -15.84 -18.37 -0.22
CA LEU A 252 -15.52 -19.55 -1.03
C LEU A 252 -15.99 -19.52 -2.51
N VAL A 253 -16.07 -18.34 -3.14
CA VAL A 253 -16.42 -18.21 -4.58
C VAL A 253 -15.31 -17.52 -5.38
N LEU A 254 -15.04 -18.05 -6.58
CA LEU A 254 -14.28 -17.41 -7.65
C LEU A 254 -15.18 -17.24 -8.87
N ASP A 255 -15.51 -16.00 -9.20
CA ASP A 255 -16.35 -15.66 -10.34
C ASP A 255 -15.56 -15.58 -11.65
N GLY A 256 -16.27 -15.63 -12.78
CA GLY A 256 -15.67 -15.70 -14.10
C GLY A 256 -14.92 -14.43 -14.52
N VAL A 257 -15.27 -13.25 -13.99
CA VAL A 257 -14.49 -12.03 -14.23
C VAL A 257 -13.12 -12.17 -13.58
N THR A 258 -13.11 -12.61 -12.32
CA THR A 258 -11.91 -12.85 -11.54
C THR A 258 -11.03 -13.92 -12.17
N THR A 259 -11.56 -15.12 -12.46
CA THR A 259 -10.76 -16.24 -12.96
C THR A 259 -10.21 -15.97 -14.36
N ARG A 260 -11.00 -15.42 -15.28
CA ARG A 260 -10.51 -15.07 -16.63
C ARG A 260 -9.47 -13.93 -16.59
N GLY A 261 -9.63 -12.97 -15.69
CA GLY A 261 -8.61 -11.96 -15.44
C GLY A 261 -7.29 -12.56 -14.95
N ILE A 262 -7.32 -13.45 -13.95
CA ILE A 262 -6.13 -14.18 -13.49
C ILE A 262 -5.45 -14.91 -14.65
N ARG A 263 -6.23 -15.62 -15.47
CA ARG A 263 -5.72 -16.34 -16.64
C ARG A 263 -5.08 -15.41 -17.68
N ALA A 264 -5.65 -14.23 -17.92
CA ALA A 264 -5.08 -13.24 -18.85
C ALA A 264 -3.69 -12.75 -18.39
N TYR A 265 -3.55 -12.33 -17.13
CA TYR A 265 -2.26 -11.90 -16.58
C TYR A 265 -1.25 -13.05 -16.56
N ALA A 266 -1.66 -14.22 -16.05
CA ALA A 266 -0.79 -15.39 -15.97
C ALA A 266 -0.31 -15.85 -17.34
N GLY A 267 -1.20 -15.91 -18.35
CA GLY A 267 -0.86 -16.29 -19.71
C GLY A 267 0.18 -15.34 -20.34
N ALA A 268 0.10 -14.05 -20.03
CA ALA A 268 1.05 -13.04 -20.47
C ALA A 268 2.34 -12.94 -19.62
N GLY A 269 2.53 -13.85 -18.65
CA GLY A 269 3.71 -13.82 -17.76
C GLY A 269 3.71 -12.67 -16.76
N GLN A 270 2.56 -12.01 -16.58
CA GLN A 270 2.37 -10.88 -15.68
C GLN A 270 1.89 -11.34 -14.30
N GLY A 271 2.05 -10.50 -13.29
CA GLY A 271 1.77 -10.87 -11.91
C GLY A 271 0.31 -10.73 -11.49
N SER A 272 -0.09 -11.43 -10.43
CA SER A 272 -1.40 -11.26 -9.80
C SER A 272 -1.35 -11.35 -8.28
N ILE A 273 -2.16 -10.53 -7.62
CA ILE A 273 -2.40 -10.53 -6.16
C ILE A 273 -3.74 -11.20 -5.91
N HIS A 274 -3.80 -12.18 -5.01
CA HIS A 274 -4.96 -13.06 -4.83
C HIS A 274 -5.58 -12.88 -3.44
N LEU A 275 -6.64 -12.07 -3.35
CA LEU A 275 -7.10 -11.48 -2.10
C LEU A 275 -8.53 -11.86 -1.70
N PRO A 276 -8.71 -12.65 -0.64
CA PRO A 276 -10.01 -12.75 0.04
C PRO A 276 -10.30 -11.48 0.83
N PHE A 277 -11.49 -10.90 0.61
CA PHE A 277 -11.99 -9.75 1.38
C PHE A 277 -12.92 -10.26 2.48
N LEU A 278 -12.37 -10.45 3.69
CA LEU A 278 -13.08 -11.12 4.78
C LEU A 278 -13.56 -10.13 5.82
N LEU A 279 -14.88 -10.07 5.98
CA LEU A 279 -15.56 -9.39 7.07
C LEU A 279 -16.03 -10.41 8.10
N GLY A 280 -15.34 -10.44 9.25
CA GLY A 280 -15.58 -11.39 10.32
C GLY A 280 -17.03 -11.39 10.80
N GLY A 281 -17.71 -12.52 10.65
CA GLY A 281 -19.11 -12.75 11.00
C GLY A 281 -20.13 -12.39 9.90
N ALA A 282 -19.68 -11.91 8.73
CA ALA A 282 -20.54 -11.66 7.56
C ALA A 282 -20.20 -12.61 6.41
N VAL A 283 -18.97 -12.55 5.90
CA VAL A 283 -18.48 -13.41 4.80
C VAL A 283 -17.32 -14.30 5.22
N SER A 284 -17.01 -14.34 6.52
CA SER A 284 -16.07 -15.27 7.15
C SER A 284 -16.50 -15.60 8.59
N PRO A 285 -15.95 -16.65 9.23
CA PRO A 285 -16.17 -16.90 10.65
C PRO A 285 -15.83 -15.69 11.52
N VAL A 286 -16.62 -15.45 12.56
CA VAL A 286 -16.40 -14.32 13.48
C VAL A 286 -15.07 -14.42 14.25
N THR A 287 -14.52 -15.62 14.40
CA THR A 287 -13.22 -15.85 15.06
C THR A 287 -12.07 -15.71 14.06
N MET A 288 -10.97 -15.09 14.50
CA MET A 288 -9.82 -14.85 13.61
C MET A 288 -9.16 -16.13 13.11
N ALA A 289 -9.06 -17.18 13.93
CA ALA A 289 -8.50 -18.46 13.46
C ALA A 289 -9.30 -19.05 12.29
N GLY A 290 -10.64 -18.98 12.34
CA GLY A 290 -11.51 -19.43 11.25
C GLY A 290 -11.39 -18.53 10.01
N SER A 291 -11.36 -17.21 10.20
CA SER A 291 -11.12 -16.26 9.10
C SER A 291 -9.76 -16.46 8.42
N VAL A 292 -8.69 -16.73 9.18
CA VAL A 292 -7.36 -17.01 8.64
C VAL A 292 -7.36 -18.32 7.85
N ALA A 293 -7.98 -19.39 8.36
CA ALA A 293 -8.10 -20.67 7.64
C ALA A 293 -8.87 -20.52 6.32
N GLN A 294 -9.99 -19.78 6.32
CA GLN A 294 -10.73 -19.47 5.10
C GLN A 294 -9.91 -18.61 4.13
N SER A 295 -9.24 -17.57 4.61
CA SER A 295 -8.37 -16.71 3.79
C SER A 295 -7.27 -17.52 3.12
N MET A 296 -6.67 -18.46 3.86
CA MET A 296 -5.67 -19.37 3.31
C MET A 296 -6.26 -20.23 2.19
N ALA A 297 -7.41 -20.87 2.42
CA ALA A 297 -8.08 -21.70 1.42
C ALA A 297 -8.39 -20.92 0.12
N GLU A 298 -9.04 -19.77 0.23
CA GLU A 298 -9.44 -18.96 -0.94
C GLU A 298 -8.24 -18.39 -1.71
N SER A 299 -7.26 -17.82 -1.00
CA SER A 299 -6.08 -17.22 -1.66
C SER A 299 -5.20 -18.29 -2.30
N MET A 300 -5.01 -19.46 -1.66
CA MET A 300 -4.23 -20.56 -2.23
C MET A 300 -4.83 -21.09 -3.53
N VAL A 301 -6.16 -21.31 -3.59
CA VAL A 301 -6.82 -21.79 -4.81
C VAL A 301 -6.71 -20.74 -5.94
N SER A 302 -6.89 -19.46 -5.61
CA SER A 302 -6.73 -18.37 -6.56
C SER A 302 -5.29 -18.27 -7.10
N CYS A 303 -4.27 -18.40 -6.24
CA CYS A 303 -2.86 -18.46 -6.65
C CYS A 303 -2.55 -19.70 -7.50
N ALA A 304 -3.16 -20.85 -7.19
CA ALA A 304 -2.94 -22.09 -7.93
C ALA A 304 -3.45 -22.00 -9.37
N LEU A 305 -4.53 -21.24 -9.62
CA LEU A 305 -5.00 -20.97 -10.98
C LEU A 305 -3.91 -20.32 -11.84
N THR A 306 -3.15 -19.36 -11.30
CA THR A 306 -2.00 -18.75 -11.99
C THR A 306 -1.00 -19.80 -12.45
N GLN A 307 -0.67 -20.76 -11.59
CA GLN A 307 0.31 -21.81 -11.89
C GLN A 307 -0.21 -22.88 -12.85
N LEU A 308 -1.52 -23.15 -12.83
CA LEU A 308 -2.16 -24.04 -13.83
C LEU A 308 -2.17 -23.42 -15.23
N VAL A 309 -2.19 -22.09 -15.33
CA VAL A 309 -2.13 -21.37 -16.61
C VAL A 309 -0.71 -21.30 -17.14
N ARG A 310 0.23 -20.84 -16.30
CA ARG A 310 1.64 -20.70 -16.66
C ARG A 310 2.49 -20.96 -15.40
N PRO A 311 3.16 -22.12 -15.29
CA PRO A 311 4.10 -22.37 -14.21
C PRO A 311 5.14 -21.25 -14.11
N SER A 312 5.45 -20.83 -12.89
CA SER A 312 6.36 -19.72 -12.58
C SER A 312 5.84 -18.32 -12.93
N ALA A 313 4.58 -18.17 -13.37
CA ALA A 313 3.96 -16.85 -13.43
C ALA A 313 3.88 -16.24 -12.01
N PRO A 314 4.20 -14.94 -11.83
CA PRO A 314 4.24 -14.33 -10.51
C PRO A 314 2.86 -14.31 -9.82
N ALA A 315 2.81 -14.83 -8.60
CA ALA A 315 1.60 -14.83 -7.77
C ALA A 315 1.94 -14.32 -6.37
N ILE A 316 1.11 -13.42 -5.86
CA ILE A 316 1.23 -12.86 -4.50
C ILE A 316 0.05 -13.39 -3.69
N PHE A 317 0.37 -14.16 -2.64
CA PHE A 317 -0.60 -14.60 -1.64
C PHE A 317 -1.07 -13.37 -0.86
N ALA A 318 -2.37 -13.27 -0.60
CA ALA A 318 -2.89 -12.07 0.03
C ALA A 318 -4.04 -12.34 1.00
N ALA A 319 -4.17 -11.47 1.99
CA ALA A 319 -5.29 -11.46 2.91
C ALA A 319 -5.78 -10.04 3.17
N PHE A 320 -7.09 -9.88 3.23
CA PHE A 320 -7.73 -8.69 3.77
C PHE A 320 -8.69 -9.12 4.87
N LEU A 321 -8.28 -8.88 6.11
CA LEU A 321 -9.07 -9.22 7.29
C LEU A 321 -9.68 -7.94 7.88
N SER A 322 -10.96 -8.01 8.21
CA SER A 322 -11.68 -6.94 8.90
C SER A 322 -12.65 -7.50 9.93
N SER A 323 -13.09 -6.62 10.82
CA SER A 323 -14.06 -6.92 11.87
C SER A 323 -15.34 -6.12 11.62
N MET A 324 -16.36 -6.32 12.45
CA MET A 324 -17.57 -5.49 12.42
C MET A 324 -17.86 -4.89 13.80
N SER A 325 -18.47 -3.71 13.79
CA SER A 325 -19.04 -3.11 15.00
C SER A 325 -20.28 -3.89 15.43
N LEU A 326 -20.21 -4.60 16.56
CA LEU A 326 -21.36 -5.35 17.10
C LEU A 326 -22.60 -4.48 17.37
N ARG A 327 -22.41 -3.16 17.55
CA ARG A 327 -23.51 -2.22 17.81
C ARG A 327 -24.22 -1.79 16.52
N SER A 328 -23.48 -1.60 15.43
CA SER A 328 -24.01 -0.99 14.19
C SER A 328 -24.02 -1.95 13.00
N GLY A 329 -23.39 -3.12 13.10
CA GLY A 329 -23.14 -4.04 11.99
C GLY A 329 -22.16 -3.49 10.94
N SER A 330 -21.62 -2.28 11.11
CA SER A 330 -20.74 -1.66 10.12
C SER A 330 -19.35 -2.28 10.12
N PRO A 331 -18.69 -2.42 8.94
CA PRO A 331 -17.30 -2.84 8.86
C PRO A 331 -16.37 -1.94 9.69
N THR A 332 -15.44 -2.55 10.40
CA THR A 332 -14.41 -1.88 11.19
C THR A 332 -13.02 -2.29 10.73
N PHE A 333 -12.13 -1.30 10.68
CA PHE A 333 -10.77 -1.44 10.20
C PHE A 333 -9.79 -0.87 11.23
N GLY A 334 -8.57 -1.39 11.23
CA GLY A 334 -7.54 -1.03 12.20
C GLY A 334 -7.86 -1.46 13.63
N THR A 335 -8.67 -2.51 13.81
CA THR A 335 -8.92 -3.11 15.13
C THR A 335 -7.89 -4.20 15.46
N PRO A 336 -7.75 -4.58 16.74
CA PRO A 336 -6.72 -5.55 17.15
C PRO A 336 -6.88 -6.95 16.55
N GLU A 337 -8.12 -7.43 16.34
CA GLU A 337 -8.35 -8.82 15.93
C GLU A 337 -7.83 -9.09 14.51
N PRO A 338 -8.16 -8.27 13.48
CA PRO A 338 -7.56 -8.40 12.17
C PRO A 338 -6.04 -8.16 12.14
N ALA A 339 -5.51 -7.32 13.04
CA ALA A 339 -4.07 -7.10 13.16
C ALA A 339 -3.36 -8.39 13.63
N LEU A 340 -3.91 -9.10 14.63
CA LEU A 340 -3.40 -10.41 15.05
C LEU A 340 -3.50 -11.44 13.93
N GLY A 341 -4.63 -11.49 13.22
CA GLY A 341 -4.80 -12.36 12.05
C GLY A 341 -3.77 -12.10 10.96
N SER A 342 -3.41 -10.83 10.73
CA SER A 342 -2.39 -10.43 9.76
C SER A 342 -1.00 -10.97 10.13
N LEU A 343 -0.62 -10.97 11.41
CA LEU A 343 0.64 -11.57 11.88
C LEU A 343 0.70 -13.08 11.58
N VAL A 344 -0.41 -13.80 11.83
CA VAL A 344 -0.51 -15.24 11.54
C VAL A 344 -0.43 -15.52 10.04
N ILE A 345 -1.13 -14.72 9.22
CA ILE A 345 -1.04 -14.78 7.76
C ILE A 345 0.42 -14.62 7.29
N GLY A 346 1.19 -13.75 7.94
CA GLY A 346 2.64 -13.61 7.73
C GLY A 346 3.39 -14.94 7.86
N GLN A 347 3.17 -15.65 8.96
CA GLN A 347 3.79 -16.95 9.22
C GLN A 347 3.39 -17.98 8.17
N LEU A 348 2.10 -18.05 7.81
CA LEU A 348 1.57 -18.99 6.83
C LEU A 348 2.10 -18.72 5.41
N ALA A 349 2.18 -17.46 4.99
CA ALA A 349 2.72 -17.10 3.67
C ALA A 349 4.20 -17.51 3.53
N ARG A 350 5.00 -17.33 4.59
CA ARG A 350 6.40 -17.80 4.63
C ARG A 350 6.50 -19.32 4.51
N ARG A 351 5.59 -20.08 5.14
CA ARG A 351 5.53 -21.54 5.04
C ARG A 351 5.14 -22.02 3.64
N LEU A 352 4.27 -21.28 2.96
CA LEU A 352 3.93 -21.51 1.55
C LEU A 352 5.05 -21.07 0.58
N ASN A 353 6.06 -20.34 1.07
CA ASN A 353 7.13 -19.75 0.27
C ASN A 353 6.61 -18.83 -0.85
N LEU A 354 5.57 -18.05 -0.55
CA LEU A 354 4.97 -17.07 -1.47
C LEU A 354 5.16 -15.65 -0.97
N PRO A 355 5.34 -14.66 -1.88
CA PRO A 355 5.26 -13.26 -1.50
C PRO A 355 3.90 -12.91 -0.92
N LEU A 356 3.89 -11.98 0.03
CA LEU A 356 2.68 -11.61 0.77
C LEU A 356 2.22 -10.17 0.49
N ARG A 357 0.92 -10.00 0.20
CA ARG A 357 0.20 -8.73 0.37
C ARG A 357 -0.71 -8.81 1.59
N ASN A 358 -0.53 -7.91 2.54
CA ASN A 358 -1.27 -7.96 3.80
C ASN A 358 -1.52 -6.57 4.38
N ALA A 359 -2.68 -6.39 5.01
CA ALA A 359 -3.07 -5.17 5.72
C ALA A 359 -2.76 -3.87 4.93
N GLY A 360 -2.50 -2.76 5.64
CA GLY A 360 -2.32 -1.41 5.10
C GLY A 360 -2.66 -0.34 6.16
N ASN A 361 -2.71 0.94 5.78
CA ASN A 361 -3.07 2.07 6.67
C ASN A 361 -4.60 2.20 6.86
N PHE A 362 -5.26 1.11 7.27
CA PHE A 362 -6.72 1.05 7.30
C PHE A 362 -7.35 1.88 8.42
N ALA A 363 -8.45 2.56 8.11
CA ALA A 363 -9.21 3.36 9.06
C ALA A 363 -10.71 3.41 8.72
N THR A 364 -11.57 3.32 9.75
CA THR A 364 -13.03 3.51 9.65
C THR A 364 -13.44 4.96 9.89
N SER A 365 -12.52 5.81 10.35
CA SER A 365 -12.78 7.23 10.56
C SER A 365 -13.17 7.93 9.26
N LYS A 366 -13.97 8.98 9.37
CA LYS A 366 -14.48 9.78 8.22
C LYS A 366 -13.58 10.96 7.92
N LEU A 367 -12.66 11.28 8.84
CA LEU A 367 -11.73 12.40 8.77
C LEU A 367 -10.32 11.89 9.07
N PRO A 368 -9.28 12.56 8.56
CA PRO A 368 -7.89 12.27 8.91
C PRO A 368 -7.56 12.78 10.33
N ASP A 369 -8.26 12.25 11.32
CA ASP A 369 -8.19 12.63 12.73
C ASP A 369 -7.39 11.62 13.57
N ALA A 370 -7.40 11.81 14.89
CA ALA A 370 -6.75 10.89 15.82
C ALA A 370 -7.27 9.44 15.69
N GLN A 371 -8.57 9.25 15.42
CA GLN A 371 -9.13 7.92 15.19
C GLN A 371 -8.50 7.28 13.93
N ALA A 372 -8.45 8.01 12.82
CA ALA A 372 -7.83 7.53 11.58
C ALA A 372 -6.38 7.11 11.80
N MET A 373 -5.58 7.95 12.45
CA MET A 373 -4.15 7.66 12.63
C MET A 373 -3.90 6.53 13.63
N GLN A 374 -4.69 6.41 14.70
CA GLN A 374 -4.61 5.29 15.64
C GLN A 374 -4.93 3.95 14.96
N GLN A 375 -6.03 3.89 14.20
CA GLN A 375 -6.45 2.70 13.48
C GLN A 375 -5.45 2.31 12.39
N ALA A 376 -4.99 3.31 11.62
CA ALA A 376 -4.00 3.11 10.57
C ALA A 376 -2.69 2.57 11.14
N THR A 377 -2.20 3.11 12.25
CA THR A 377 -0.96 2.66 12.89
C THR A 377 -1.03 1.21 13.33
N MET A 378 -2.11 0.80 14.01
CA MET A 378 -2.35 -0.59 14.41
C MET A 378 -2.27 -1.54 13.20
N SER A 379 -3.01 -1.20 12.14
CA SER A 379 -3.10 -2.01 10.92
C SER A 379 -1.76 -2.08 10.19
N MET A 380 -1.10 -0.95 10.00
CA MET A 380 0.15 -0.85 9.23
C MET A 380 1.32 -1.52 9.95
N LEU A 381 1.41 -1.40 11.28
CA LEU A 381 2.42 -2.15 12.04
C LEU A 381 2.21 -3.66 11.93
N SER A 382 0.95 -4.13 11.91
CA SER A 382 0.68 -5.55 11.65
C SER A 382 1.10 -5.99 10.24
N ALA A 383 0.93 -5.13 9.22
CA ALA A 383 1.41 -5.40 7.86
C ALA A 383 2.94 -5.58 7.85
N VAL A 384 3.64 -4.60 8.43
CA VAL A 384 5.10 -4.56 8.51
C VAL A 384 5.66 -5.73 9.30
N GLN A 385 5.13 -5.97 10.50
CA GLN A 385 5.59 -7.03 11.39
C GLN A 385 5.20 -8.43 10.89
N SER A 386 4.13 -8.57 10.11
CA SER A 386 3.83 -9.83 9.42
C SER A 386 4.86 -10.19 8.35
N GLY A 387 5.73 -9.26 7.95
CA GLY A 387 6.70 -9.44 6.88
C GLY A 387 6.07 -9.35 5.49
N ALA A 388 5.01 -8.54 5.32
CA ALA A 388 4.39 -8.33 4.03
C ALA A 388 5.38 -7.73 3.01
N ASN A 389 5.33 -8.22 1.78
CA ASN A 389 6.22 -7.78 0.70
C ASN A 389 5.61 -6.68 -0.16
N TYR A 390 4.29 -6.67 -0.29
CA TYR A 390 3.55 -5.63 -1.00
C TYR A 390 2.44 -5.12 -0.10
N ILE A 391 2.49 -3.86 0.31
CA ILE A 391 1.48 -3.27 1.18
C ILE A 391 0.68 -2.29 0.33
N LEU A 392 -0.50 -2.76 -0.10
CA LEU A 392 -1.50 -1.90 -0.74
C LEU A 392 -2.21 -1.06 0.32
N HIS A 393 -2.71 0.11 -0.04
CA HIS A 393 -3.32 1.03 0.92
C HIS A 393 -2.37 1.58 1.97
N SER A 394 -1.11 1.78 1.62
CA SER A 394 -0.14 2.50 2.46
C SER A 394 -0.46 3.99 2.59
N ALA A 395 -1.27 4.59 1.72
CA ALA A 395 -1.61 6.01 1.83
C ALA A 395 -3.00 6.36 1.28
N GLY A 396 -3.75 7.16 2.05
CA GLY A 396 -4.99 7.83 1.64
C GLY A 396 -6.29 7.10 2.01
N PHE A 397 -6.20 5.89 2.59
CA PHE A 397 -7.36 5.10 2.99
C PHE A 397 -8.17 5.80 4.10
N LEU A 398 -9.44 6.07 3.83
CA LEU A 398 -10.36 6.68 4.80
C LEU A 398 -11.81 6.22 4.57
N ASP A 399 -12.70 6.48 5.53
CA ASP A 399 -14.13 6.18 5.45
C ASP A 399 -14.39 4.69 5.13
N GLY A 400 -13.60 3.80 5.74
CA GLY A 400 -13.73 2.36 5.51
C GLY A 400 -13.53 1.94 4.05
N LEU A 401 -12.52 2.53 3.39
CA LEU A 401 -12.19 2.40 1.97
C LEU A 401 -13.12 3.16 1.01
N LEU A 402 -14.18 3.80 1.48
CA LEU A 402 -15.09 4.53 0.59
C LEU A 402 -14.48 5.84 0.09
N SER A 403 -13.51 6.41 0.81
CA SER A 403 -12.90 7.70 0.45
C SER A 403 -11.37 7.63 0.36
N MET A 404 -10.83 8.21 -0.70
CA MET A 404 -9.41 8.54 -0.84
C MET A 404 -9.21 10.01 -0.42
N SER A 405 -8.53 10.26 0.71
CA SER A 405 -8.33 11.62 1.23
C SER A 405 -6.96 12.19 0.87
N TYR A 406 -6.92 13.43 0.36
CA TYR A 406 -5.69 14.14 0.03
C TYR A 406 -4.80 14.39 1.26
N GLU A 407 -5.38 14.82 2.37
CA GLU A 407 -4.63 15.06 3.60
C GLU A 407 -4.22 13.75 4.28
N LYS A 408 -5.11 12.75 4.32
CA LYS A 408 -4.76 11.41 4.83
C LYS A 408 -3.61 10.81 4.03
N PHE A 409 -3.57 11.04 2.72
CA PHE A 409 -2.49 10.60 1.87
C PHE A 409 -1.14 11.21 2.28
N MET A 410 -1.09 12.51 2.56
CA MET A 410 0.12 13.17 3.05
C MET A 410 0.57 12.63 4.41
N LEU A 411 -0.36 12.52 5.37
CA LEU A 411 -0.06 12.00 6.72
C LEU A 411 0.45 10.55 6.67
N ASP A 412 -0.17 9.71 5.86
CA ASP A 412 0.23 8.32 5.70
C ASP A 412 1.59 8.17 5.01
N GLN A 413 1.91 9.05 4.05
CA GLN A 413 3.21 9.06 3.40
C GLN A 413 4.34 9.44 4.37
N ASP A 414 4.10 10.38 5.28
CA ASP A 414 5.07 10.72 6.32
C ASP A 414 5.29 9.55 7.29
N MET A 415 4.21 8.82 7.64
CA MET A 415 4.32 7.56 8.39
C MET A 415 5.13 6.51 7.60
N CYS A 416 4.95 6.39 6.28
CA CYS A 416 5.79 5.52 5.46
C CYS A 416 7.27 5.91 5.54
N GLY A 417 7.59 7.21 5.64
CA GLY A 417 8.95 7.70 5.89
C GLY A 417 9.50 7.27 7.24
N ALA A 418 8.71 7.42 8.31
CA ALA A 418 9.08 6.90 9.64
C ALA A 418 9.34 5.38 9.63
N LEU A 419 8.56 4.63 8.85
CA LEU A 419 8.73 3.19 8.71
C LEU A 419 10.02 2.78 7.98
N HIS A 420 10.57 3.62 7.09
CA HIS A 420 11.89 3.37 6.51
C HIS A 420 12.97 3.34 7.60
N SER A 421 12.96 4.33 8.49
CA SER A 421 13.89 4.40 9.62
C SER A 421 13.66 3.26 10.60
N TYR A 422 12.40 2.92 10.90
CA TYR A 422 12.06 1.79 11.76
C TYR A 422 12.56 0.45 11.19
N LEU A 423 12.37 0.23 9.89
CA LEU A 423 12.74 -1.01 9.20
C LEU A 423 14.23 -1.13 8.90
N ALA A 424 15.00 -0.03 8.99
CA ALA A 424 16.45 -0.03 8.93
C ALA A 424 17.11 -0.74 10.14
N GLY A 425 16.33 -0.98 11.21
CA GLY A 425 16.77 -1.74 12.38
C GLY A 425 17.64 -0.92 13.34
N PHE A 426 18.36 -1.64 14.21
CA PHE A 426 19.17 -1.03 15.26
C PHE A 426 20.64 -1.44 15.11
N GLN A 427 21.52 -0.47 14.91
CA GLN A 427 22.95 -0.71 14.72
C GLN A 427 23.73 -0.57 16.03
N VAL A 428 24.58 -1.57 16.34
CA VAL A 428 25.47 -1.54 17.50
C VAL A 428 26.91 -1.68 17.04
N ASN A 429 27.71 -0.65 17.28
CA ASN A 429 29.15 -0.63 17.09
C ASN A 429 29.80 0.44 18.00
N ASP A 430 31.14 0.53 18.00
CA ASP A 430 31.88 1.44 18.86
C ASP A 430 31.48 2.92 18.69
N ASP A 431 31.14 3.34 17.48
CA ASP A 431 30.70 4.71 17.20
C ASP A 431 29.24 4.93 17.64
N THR A 432 28.30 4.01 17.32
CA THR A 432 26.87 4.18 17.69
C THR A 432 26.59 4.05 19.18
N LEU A 433 27.50 3.42 19.95
CA LEU A 433 27.42 3.38 21.41
C LEU A 433 27.66 4.75 22.06
N GLY A 434 28.39 5.66 21.40
CA GLY A 434 28.58 7.04 21.85
C GLY A 434 29.28 7.19 23.20
N VAL A 435 30.05 6.19 23.65
CA VAL A 435 30.75 6.23 24.95
C VAL A 435 31.77 7.38 25.01
N ASP A 436 32.43 7.66 23.89
CA ASP A 436 33.36 8.81 23.74
C ASP A 436 32.64 10.15 23.92
N SER A 437 31.41 10.27 23.43
CA SER A 437 30.57 11.45 23.59
C SER A 437 30.29 11.76 25.06
N LEU A 438 29.99 10.73 25.86
CA LEU A 438 29.73 10.86 27.29
C LEU A 438 30.99 11.24 28.06
N ALA A 439 32.15 10.71 27.66
CA ALA A 439 33.43 10.99 28.28
C ALA A 439 33.97 12.40 27.95
N GLU A 440 33.64 12.98 26.79
CA GLU A 440 34.24 14.22 26.29
C GLU A 440 34.08 15.41 27.25
N LYS A 441 32.92 15.51 27.92
CA LYS A 441 32.64 16.56 28.91
C LYS A 441 32.38 16.05 30.33
N GLY A 442 32.07 14.76 30.47
CA GLY A 442 31.82 14.10 31.75
C GLY A 442 30.40 14.28 32.30
N PRO A 443 30.12 13.70 33.49
CA PRO A 443 28.78 13.72 34.10
C PRO A 443 28.24 15.12 34.38
N GLY A 444 26.94 15.34 34.11
CA GLY A 444 26.26 16.61 34.36
C GLY A 444 26.28 17.59 33.18
N GLU A 445 27.03 17.30 32.13
CA GLU A 445 27.18 18.15 30.94
C GLU A 445 26.27 17.73 29.78
N HIS A 446 25.91 18.70 28.92
CA HIS A 446 25.10 18.43 27.73
C HIS A 446 25.96 18.05 26.51
N LEU A 447 25.39 17.21 25.63
CA LEU A 447 26.11 16.63 24.49
C LEU A 447 26.03 17.45 23.19
N PHE A 448 25.23 18.53 23.12
CA PHE A 448 25.00 19.29 21.87
C PHE A 448 26.24 19.75 21.09
N GLY A 449 27.41 19.83 21.73
CA GLY A 449 28.64 20.28 21.09
C GLY A 449 29.73 19.20 21.03
N THR A 450 29.43 17.95 21.39
CA THR A 450 30.44 16.89 21.33
C THR A 450 30.69 16.47 19.89
N ARG A 451 31.87 15.91 19.64
CA ARG A 451 32.24 15.45 18.28
C ARG A 451 31.26 14.41 17.76
N HIS A 452 30.83 13.48 18.60
CA HIS A 452 29.85 12.46 18.23
C HIS A 452 28.52 13.08 17.77
N THR A 453 27.94 14.01 18.55
CA THR A 453 26.70 14.69 18.13
C THR A 453 26.88 15.44 16.82
N LEU A 454 27.99 16.15 16.63
CA LEU A 454 28.25 16.87 15.38
C LEU A 454 28.42 15.94 14.17
N ARG A 455 28.98 14.73 14.34
CA ARG A 455 29.08 13.73 13.26
C ARG A 455 27.72 13.16 12.86
N HIS A 456 26.82 12.97 13.82
CA HIS A 456 25.58 12.22 13.63
C HIS A 456 24.32 13.07 13.52
N TYR A 457 24.41 14.37 13.80
CA TYR A 457 23.25 15.27 13.93
C TYR A 457 22.29 15.21 12.74
N GLU A 458 22.80 15.13 11.52
CA GLU A 458 21.99 15.16 10.29
C GLU A 458 21.40 13.79 9.91
N THR A 459 21.87 12.70 10.52
CA THR A 459 21.55 11.32 10.09
C THR A 459 21.03 10.42 11.21
N ALA A 460 21.14 10.83 12.47
CA ALA A 460 20.78 9.98 13.61
C ALA A 460 19.28 9.76 13.77
N PHE A 461 18.46 10.73 13.38
CA PHE A 461 17.03 10.73 13.65
C PHE A 461 16.25 10.94 12.36
N TRP A 462 15.12 10.24 12.27
CA TRP A 462 14.08 10.55 11.31
C TRP A 462 13.56 11.96 11.57
N ASP A 463 13.49 12.78 10.52
CA ASP A 463 12.89 14.11 10.54
C ASP A 463 11.60 14.07 9.72
N SER A 464 10.47 14.30 10.39
CA SER A 464 9.16 14.26 9.74
C SER A 464 8.96 15.49 8.85
N GLY A 465 8.40 15.28 7.66
CA GLY A 465 8.05 16.37 6.76
C GLY A 465 6.76 17.10 7.14
N LEU A 466 6.02 16.62 8.15
CA LEU A 466 4.68 17.11 8.53
C LEU A 466 4.46 17.40 10.02
N ASN A 467 5.31 16.88 10.91
CA ASN A 467 5.17 17.15 12.34
C ASN A 467 5.49 18.61 12.67
N ASP A 468 4.90 19.08 13.77
CA ASP A 468 5.26 20.34 14.41
C ASP A 468 5.81 20.00 15.79
N ASP A 469 7.12 20.18 15.94
CA ASP A 469 7.87 19.90 17.17
C ASP A 469 8.26 21.20 17.90
N GLN A 470 7.62 22.34 17.56
CA GLN A 470 7.89 23.63 18.20
C GLN A 470 7.19 23.74 19.56
N PRO A 471 7.71 24.58 20.47
CA PRO A 471 7.00 24.94 21.70
C PRO A 471 5.63 25.57 21.41
N TYR A 472 4.70 25.42 22.35
CA TYR A 472 3.31 25.88 22.21
C TYR A 472 3.18 27.36 21.83
N GLU A 473 3.97 28.22 22.44
CA GLU A 473 3.95 29.67 22.16
C GLU A 473 4.33 29.96 20.71
N SER A 474 5.35 29.28 20.19
CA SER A 474 5.78 29.44 18.79
C SER A 474 4.76 28.87 17.80
N TRP A 475 4.16 27.72 18.11
CA TRP A 475 3.06 27.15 17.32
C TRP A 475 1.86 28.10 17.25
N LEU A 476 1.49 28.71 18.39
CA LEU A 476 0.37 29.64 18.47
C LEU A 476 0.66 30.95 17.70
N GLU A 477 1.86 31.51 17.83
CA GLU A 477 2.31 32.69 17.07
C GLU A 477 2.32 32.44 15.56
N GLN A 478 2.53 31.20 15.12
CA GLN A 478 2.51 30.76 13.72
C GLN A 478 1.13 30.34 13.22
N GLY A 479 0.07 30.62 13.99
CA GLY A 479 -1.32 30.44 13.56
C GLY A 479 -1.99 29.17 14.09
N GLY A 480 -1.32 28.37 14.92
CA GLY A 480 -1.95 27.25 15.60
C GLY A 480 -2.42 26.13 14.67
N LEU A 481 -1.68 25.87 13.58
CA LEU A 481 -2.07 24.91 12.56
C LEU A 481 -2.04 23.47 13.08
N ASN A 482 -3.11 22.71 12.85
CA ASN A 482 -3.12 21.29 13.18
C ASN A 482 -2.55 20.44 12.02
N ALA A 483 -2.47 19.12 12.22
CA ALA A 483 -1.93 18.21 11.20
C ALA A 483 -2.75 18.19 9.89
N TYR A 484 -4.07 18.39 9.98
CA TYR A 484 -4.96 18.42 8.82
C TYR A 484 -4.69 19.67 7.96
N ASP A 485 -4.51 20.83 8.58
CA ASP A 485 -4.18 22.09 7.89
C ASP A 485 -2.81 22.00 7.18
N ARG A 486 -1.80 21.46 7.87
CA ARG A 486 -0.45 21.28 7.29
C ARG A 486 -0.45 20.28 6.14
N ALA A 487 -1.20 19.18 6.26
CA ALA A 487 -1.38 18.21 5.20
C ALA A 487 -2.11 18.80 3.98
N ASN A 488 -3.11 19.66 4.20
CA ASN A 488 -3.82 20.35 3.12
C ASN A 488 -2.88 21.26 2.31
N ALA A 489 -2.07 22.06 3.00
CA ALA A 489 -1.05 22.89 2.36
C ALA A 489 0.01 22.04 1.63
N ARG A 490 0.42 20.91 2.22
CA ARG A 490 1.45 20.03 1.64
C ARG A 490 1.01 19.41 0.32
N TRP A 491 -0.22 18.88 0.20
CA TRP A 491 -0.61 18.25 -1.06
C TRP A 491 -0.73 19.27 -2.20
N LYS A 492 -1.24 20.48 -1.92
CA LYS A 492 -1.34 21.57 -2.90
C LYS A 492 0.04 21.98 -3.41
N SER A 493 0.98 22.21 -2.49
CA SER A 493 2.36 22.57 -2.86
C SER A 493 3.07 21.45 -3.65
N SER A 494 2.82 20.19 -3.28
CA SER A 494 3.40 19.03 -3.97
C SER A 494 2.88 18.90 -5.40
N LEU A 495 1.57 19.12 -5.64
CA LEU A 495 1.01 19.15 -6.99
C LEU A 495 1.52 20.33 -7.81
N ALA A 496 1.68 21.51 -7.20
CA ALA A 496 2.19 22.70 -7.88
C ALA A 496 3.66 22.55 -8.30
N ALA A 497 4.47 21.85 -7.49
CA ALA A 497 5.88 21.60 -7.77
C ALA A 497 6.13 20.37 -8.67
N TYR A 498 5.11 19.55 -8.92
CA TYR A 498 5.24 18.30 -9.67
C TYR A 498 5.77 18.54 -11.09
N GLN A 499 6.69 17.67 -11.51
CA GLN A 499 7.17 17.58 -12.88
C GLN A 499 6.99 16.16 -13.37
N ALA A 500 6.41 16.02 -14.57
CA ALA A 500 6.17 14.69 -15.13
C ALA A 500 7.49 14.00 -15.51
N PRO A 501 7.68 12.73 -15.12
CA PRO A 501 8.85 11.98 -15.57
C PRO A 501 8.81 11.81 -17.10
N PRO A 502 9.97 11.90 -17.78
CA PRO A 502 10.03 11.82 -19.24
C PRO A 502 9.45 10.50 -19.75
N ILE A 503 8.79 10.53 -20.90
CA ILE A 503 8.28 9.35 -21.62
C ILE A 503 8.72 9.46 -23.08
N ASP A 504 9.05 8.33 -23.70
CA ASP A 504 9.37 8.28 -25.13
C ASP A 504 8.15 8.73 -25.94
N SER A 505 8.33 9.71 -26.83
CA SER A 505 7.21 10.35 -27.55
C SER A 505 6.49 9.40 -28.49
N ALA A 506 7.21 8.48 -29.14
CA ALA A 506 6.60 7.51 -30.04
C ALA A 506 5.76 6.49 -29.27
N ARG A 507 6.24 6.05 -28.10
CA ARG A 507 5.45 5.19 -27.20
C ARG A 507 4.23 5.91 -26.63
N ASP A 508 4.36 7.18 -26.24
CA ASP A 508 3.23 7.98 -25.73
C ASP A 508 2.14 8.18 -26.79
N GLU A 509 2.53 8.52 -28.03
CA GLU A 509 1.63 8.65 -29.17
C GLU A 509 0.92 7.32 -29.47
N ALA A 510 1.66 6.20 -29.53
CA ALA A 510 1.08 4.88 -29.77
C ALA A 510 0.09 4.44 -28.68
N LEU A 511 0.34 4.79 -27.41
CA LEU A 511 -0.61 4.55 -26.32
C LEU A 511 -1.90 5.35 -26.52
N LEU A 512 -1.78 6.64 -26.85
CA LEU A 512 -2.94 7.50 -27.10
C LEU A 512 -3.77 7.03 -28.30
N ASP A 513 -3.12 6.59 -29.38
CA ASP A 513 -3.78 6.01 -30.55
C ASP A 513 -4.53 4.73 -30.21
N PHE A 514 -3.92 3.82 -29.44
CA PHE A 514 -4.57 2.60 -28.97
C PHE A 514 -5.82 2.92 -28.14
N ILE A 515 -5.71 3.86 -27.20
CA ILE A 515 -6.83 4.30 -26.36
C ILE A 515 -7.94 4.92 -27.21
N ALA A 516 -7.60 5.81 -28.15
CA ALA A 516 -8.56 6.46 -29.03
C ALA A 516 -9.31 5.44 -29.90
N ALA A 517 -8.59 4.49 -30.50
CA ALA A 517 -9.17 3.41 -31.29
C ALA A 517 -10.11 2.52 -30.46
N LYS A 518 -9.70 2.11 -29.25
CA LYS A 518 -10.53 1.31 -28.33
C LYS A 518 -11.80 2.06 -27.93
N LYS A 519 -11.67 3.33 -27.54
CA LYS A 519 -12.82 4.16 -27.15
C LYS A 519 -13.77 4.43 -28.31
N ALA A 520 -13.28 4.61 -29.54
CA ALA A 520 -14.11 4.78 -30.73
C ALA A 520 -14.82 3.49 -31.13
N GLY A 521 -14.23 2.33 -30.82
CA GLY A 521 -14.79 1.00 -31.11
C GLY A 521 -15.94 0.54 -30.22
N MET A 522 -16.33 1.32 -29.20
CA MET A 522 -17.44 0.95 -28.30
C MET A 522 -18.27 2.18 -27.88
N PRO A 523 -19.61 2.06 -27.72
CA PRO A 523 -20.42 3.13 -27.14
C PRO A 523 -20.08 3.32 -25.65
N ASP A 524 -20.42 4.47 -25.08
CA ASP A 524 -20.28 4.71 -23.64
C ASP A 524 -21.31 3.88 -22.85
N ALA A 525 -20.86 3.21 -21.79
CA ALA A 525 -21.71 2.57 -20.80
C ALA A 525 -21.45 3.19 -19.42
N TRP A 526 -22.49 3.70 -18.77
CA TRP A 526 -22.41 4.41 -17.49
C TRP A 526 -22.85 3.57 -16.28
N TYR A 527 -23.18 2.30 -16.50
CA TYR A 527 -23.70 1.37 -15.48
C TYR A 527 -23.00 0.01 -15.53
#